data_AF-A0A1I3YE85-F1
#
_entry.id   AF-A0A1I3YE85-F1
#
_cell.length_a   1.000
_cell.length_b   1.000
_cell.length_c   1.000
_cell.angle_alpha   90.00
_cell.angle_beta   90.00
_cell.angle_gamma   90.00
#
_symmetry.space_group_name_H-M   'P 1'
#
loop_
_entity.id
_entity.type
_entity.pdbx_description
1 polymer ?
#
loop_
_entity_poly.entity_id
_entity_poly.type
_entity_poly.pdbx_seq_one_letter_code
_entity_poly.pdbx_strand_id
1 'polypeptide(L)'
;MNRKRLAALMFCLALGAASSAGAGPCGKAIATFEAQVRAAQTTPGAGPGGVQSLAADEEHQPTPESLKRAEAKAQRGFEAVLARAKKLDAEGKKTCAEALTDARLIYFQ
;
A
#
# COMPACT_ATOMS: atom_id res chain seq x y z
N MET A 1 -50.28 -10.17 2.85
CA MET A 1 -50.09 -11.62 3.05
C MET A 1 -48.73 -12.01 2.48
N ASN A 2 -47.74 -12.13 3.35
CA ASN A 2 -46.36 -12.58 3.07
C ASN A 2 -46.33 -14.03 2.60
N ARG A 3 -45.47 -14.43 1.64
CA ARG A 3 -44.74 -15.72 1.66
C ARG A 3 -43.40 -15.67 0.89
N LYS A 4 -42.31 -15.52 1.66
CA LYS A 4 -41.10 -16.36 1.66
C LYS A 4 -40.24 -16.45 0.38
N ARG A 5 -39.11 -15.73 0.45
CA ARG A 5 -37.72 -16.17 0.22
C ARG A 5 -37.50 -17.31 -0.79
N LEU A 6 -36.73 -17.02 -1.83
CA LEU A 6 -35.60 -17.86 -2.26
C LEU A 6 -34.65 -16.99 -3.10
N ALA A 7 -33.69 -16.39 -2.40
CA ALA A 7 -32.49 -15.83 -3.01
C ALA A 7 -31.57 -17.00 -3.37
N ALA A 8 -31.28 -17.16 -4.65
CA ALA A 8 -30.23 -18.04 -5.15
C ALA A 8 -29.49 -17.30 -6.26
N LEU A 9 -28.66 -16.34 -5.87
CA LEU A 9 -27.69 -15.72 -6.77
C LEU A 9 -26.52 -16.71 -6.91
N MET A 10 -26.59 -17.55 -7.95
CA MET A 10 -25.47 -18.39 -8.40
C MET A 10 -24.35 -17.48 -8.90
N PHE A 11 -23.35 -17.21 -8.04
CA PHE A 11 -22.11 -16.57 -8.44
C PHE A 11 -21.19 -17.65 -9.04
N CYS A 12 -21.40 -17.98 -10.30
CA CYS A 12 -20.46 -18.78 -11.07
C CYS A 12 -19.18 -17.96 -11.27
N LEU A 13 -18.23 -18.09 -10.33
CA LEU A 13 -16.90 -17.52 -10.44
C LEU A 13 -16.13 -18.33 -11.48
N ALA A 14 -16.33 -18.00 -12.76
CA ALA A 14 -15.47 -18.48 -13.84
C ALA A 14 -14.07 -17.93 -13.58
N LEU A 15 -13.19 -18.80 -13.07
CA LEU A 15 -11.77 -18.51 -12.91
C LEU A 15 -11.12 -18.55 -14.30
N GLY A 16 -11.40 -17.51 -15.09
CA GLY A 16 -10.67 -17.24 -16.31
C GLY A 16 -9.21 -17.04 -15.92
N ALA A 17 -8.35 -17.93 -16.40
CA ALA A 17 -6.92 -17.74 -16.43
C ALA A 17 -6.64 -16.47 -17.25
N ALA A 18 -6.61 -15.33 -16.58
CA ALA A 18 -6.13 -14.09 -17.14
C ALA A 18 -4.62 -14.26 -17.31
N SER A 19 -4.22 -14.68 -18.51
CA SER A 19 -2.88 -14.48 -19.02
C SER A 19 -2.61 -12.98 -18.97
N SER A 20 -2.00 -12.51 -17.88
CA SER A 20 -1.70 -11.10 -17.66
C SER A 20 -0.52 -10.70 -18.55
N ALA A 21 -0.79 -10.53 -19.84
CA ALA A 21 0.08 -9.82 -20.76
C ALA A 21 0.12 -8.34 -20.32
N GLY A 22 0.98 -8.02 -19.35
CA GLY A 22 1.21 -6.65 -18.88
C GLY A 22 1.31 -6.47 -17.35
N ALA A 23 1.01 -7.50 -16.56
CA ALA A 23 1.21 -7.45 -15.11
C ALA A 23 2.04 -8.67 -14.70
N GLY A 24 3.19 -8.42 -14.08
CA GLY A 24 4.00 -9.47 -13.52
C GLY A 24 3.28 -10.20 -12.39
N PRO A 25 3.97 -11.14 -11.70
CA PRO A 25 3.35 -11.97 -10.68
C PRO A 25 2.73 -11.20 -9.50
N CYS A 26 3.11 -9.94 -9.28
CA CYS A 26 2.61 -9.07 -8.22
C CYS A 26 1.72 -7.91 -8.70
N GLY A 27 1.51 -7.70 -9.99
CA GLY A 27 0.91 -6.46 -10.51
C GLY A 27 -0.46 -6.12 -9.92
N LYS A 28 -1.32 -7.13 -9.67
CA LYS A 28 -2.60 -6.93 -8.96
C LYS A 28 -2.39 -6.43 -7.53
N ALA A 29 -1.46 -7.03 -6.80
CA ALA A 29 -1.17 -6.66 -5.41
C ALA A 29 -0.57 -5.24 -5.32
N ILE A 30 0.31 -4.88 -6.27
CA ILE A 30 0.86 -3.52 -6.39
C ILE A 30 -0.26 -2.51 -6.65
N ALA A 31 -1.15 -2.78 -7.62
CA ALA A 31 -2.25 -1.86 -7.94
C ALA A 31 -3.21 -1.67 -6.75
N THR A 32 -3.54 -2.75 -6.03
CA THR A 32 -4.36 -2.68 -4.81
C THR A 32 -3.66 -1.89 -3.71
N PHE A 33 -2.34 -2.04 -3.56
CA PHE A 33 -1.58 -1.27 -2.59
C PHE A 33 -1.52 0.23 -2.93
N GLU A 34 -1.23 0.57 -4.19
CA GLU A 34 -1.23 1.96 -4.66
C GLU A 34 -2.61 2.64 -4.48
N ALA A 35 -3.71 1.89 -4.67
CA ALA A 35 -5.05 2.39 -4.39
C ALA A 35 -5.28 2.69 -2.90
N GLN A 36 -4.81 1.81 -2.01
CA GLN A 36 -4.89 2.03 -0.56
C GLN A 36 -4.05 3.24 -0.12
N VAL A 37 -2.85 3.40 -0.70
CA VAL A 37 -2.00 4.58 -0.47
C VAL A 37 -2.70 5.88 -0.89
N ARG A 38 -3.34 5.90 -2.07
CA ARG A 38 -4.12 7.06 -2.52
C ARG A 38 -5.30 7.36 -1.60
N ALA A 39 -6.01 6.34 -1.12
CA ALA A 39 -7.10 6.53 -0.16
C ALA A 39 -6.57 7.09 1.17
N ALA A 40 -5.46 6.54 1.68
CA ALA A 40 -4.86 6.96 2.93
C ALA A 40 -4.33 8.40 2.90
N GLN A 41 -3.83 8.90 1.75
CA GLN A 41 -3.37 10.30 1.63
C GLN A 41 -4.47 11.34 1.91
N THR A 42 -5.75 10.96 1.89
CA THR A 42 -6.85 11.85 2.27
C THR A 42 -7.03 11.96 3.78
N THR A 43 -6.37 11.11 4.57
CA THR A 43 -6.41 11.08 6.03
C THR A 43 -5.25 11.90 6.61
N PRO A 44 -5.52 12.92 7.46
CA PRO A 44 -4.47 13.65 8.16
C PRO A 44 -3.60 12.72 8.99
N GLY A 45 -2.28 12.87 8.86
CA GLY A 45 -1.30 12.03 9.57
C GLY A 45 -1.06 10.66 8.94
N ALA A 46 -1.64 10.34 7.79
CA ALA A 46 -1.32 9.12 7.05
C ALA A 46 -0.10 9.30 6.13
N GLY A 47 0.79 8.30 6.12
CA GLY A 47 1.94 8.25 5.24
C GLY A 47 3.14 7.55 5.89
N PRO A 48 4.25 7.38 5.16
CA PRO A 48 5.49 6.86 5.72
C PRO A 48 5.96 7.70 6.91
N GLY A 49 5.96 7.12 8.12
CA GLY A 49 6.27 7.83 9.37
C GLY A 49 5.09 8.57 10.01
N GLY A 50 3.90 8.47 9.43
CA GLY A 50 2.67 9.05 9.93
C GLY A 50 1.95 8.13 10.91
N VAL A 51 2.51 8.00 12.13
CA VAL A 51 1.84 8.00 13.45
C VAL A 51 2.96 8.04 14.50
N GLN A 52 3.69 9.15 14.63
CA GLN A 52 4.60 9.32 15.76
C GLN A 52 3.86 10.00 16.91
N SER A 53 3.69 9.28 18.01
CA SER A 53 3.21 9.87 19.26
C SER A 53 4.26 10.87 19.73
N LEU A 54 3.94 12.17 19.68
CA LEU A 54 4.79 13.26 20.19
C LEU A 54 4.93 13.26 21.72
N ALA A 55 4.42 12.22 22.40
CA ALA A 55 4.17 12.23 23.84
C ALA A 55 5.33 11.73 24.71
N ALA A 56 6.49 11.36 24.15
CA ALA A 56 7.57 10.78 24.93
C ALA A 56 8.92 11.44 24.61
N ASP A 57 9.37 12.24 25.57
CA ASP A 57 10.77 12.38 25.99
C ASP A 57 11.77 13.01 25.00
N GLU A 58 11.76 14.34 24.85
CA GLU A 58 13.02 15.06 24.61
C GLU A 58 12.89 16.55 24.98
N GLU A 59 13.87 17.10 25.72
CA GLU A 59 13.95 18.53 26.08
C GLU A 59 14.15 19.47 24.86
N HIS A 60 14.03 18.94 23.65
CA HIS A 60 14.07 19.68 22.40
C HIS A 60 12.92 19.28 21.49
N GLN A 61 11.99 20.20 21.26
CA GLN A 61 10.94 19.99 20.27
C GLN A 61 11.56 19.98 18.85
N PRO A 62 11.13 19.06 17.98
CA PRO A 62 11.47 19.13 16.57
C PRO A 62 11.04 20.47 15.98
N THR A 63 11.94 21.15 15.26
CA THR A 63 11.53 22.34 14.49
C THR A 63 10.64 21.91 13.33
N PRO A 64 9.69 22.77 12.87
CA PRO A 64 8.83 22.45 11.72
C PRO A 64 9.62 22.08 10.46
N GLU A 65 10.78 22.71 10.26
CA GLU A 65 11.73 22.40 9.19
C GLU A 65 12.32 20.98 9.33
N SER A 66 12.67 20.57 10.54
CA SER A 66 13.19 19.22 10.80
C SER A 66 12.13 18.16 10.54
N LEU A 67 10.87 18.41 10.95
CA LEU A 67 9.73 17.53 10.69
C LEU A 67 9.51 17.33 9.19
N LYS A 68 9.41 18.43 8.42
CA LYS A 68 9.23 18.36 6.95
C LYS A 68 10.36 17.58 6.26
N ARG A 69 11.61 17.75 6.72
CA ARG A 69 12.75 16.98 6.16
C ARG A 69 12.64 15.50 6.48
N ALA A 70 12.21 15.14 7.69
CA ALA A 70 12.01 13.76 8.10
C ALA A 70 10.88 13.10 7.30
N GLU A 71 9.74 13.76 7.16
CA GLU A 71 8.61 13.30 6.34
C GLU A 71 9.03 13.10 4.88
N ALA A 72 9.70 14.08 4.28
CA ALA A 72 10.19 13.97 2.90
C ALA A 72 11.20 12.83 2.72
N LYS A 73 12.03 12.54 3.74
CA LYS A 73 12.97 11.41 3.72
C LYS A 73 12.22 10.07 3.79
N ALA A 74 11.22 9.95 4.66
CA ALA A 74 10.40 8.75 4.77
C ALA A 74 9.62 8.48 3.48
N GLN A 75 9.04 9.53 2.88
CA GLN A 75 8.35 9.45 1.59
C GLN A 75 9.28 8.97 0.47
N ARG A 76 10.49 9.53 0.36
CA ARG A 76 11.48 9.07 -0.64
C ARG A 76 11.88 7.61 -0.44
N GLY A 77 12.02 7.16 0.81
CA GLY A 77 12.31 5.77 1.14
C GLY A 77 11.20 4.83 0.67
N PHE A 78 9.96 5.19 0.95
CA PHE A 78 8.77 4.47 0.49
C PHE A 78 8.72 4.36 -1.04
N GLU A 79 8.88 5.49 -1.76
CA GLU A 79 8.84 5.53 -3.21
C GLU A 79 9.92 4.65 -3.85
N ALA A 80 11.13 4.66 -3.28
CA ALA A 80 12.24 3.82 -3.76
C ALA A 80 11.92 2.32 -3.63
N VAL A 81 11.33 1.90 -2.52
CA VAL A 81 10.97 0.48 -2.28
C VAL A 81 9.80 0.07 -3.17
N LEU A 82 8.78 0.91 -3.33
CA LEU A 82 7.67 0.63 -4.26
C LEU A 82 8.15 0.56 -5.72
N ALA A 83 9.05 1.46 -6.14
CA ALA A 83 9.66 1.41 -7.46
C ALA A 83 10.44 0.11 -7.69
N ARG A 84 11.15 -0.37 -6.67
CA ARG A 84 11.83 -1.68 -6.72
C ARG A 84 10.83 -2.82 -6.89
N ALA A 85 9.71 -2.81 -6.15
CA ALA A 85 8.66 -3.83 -6.29
C ALA A 85 8.08 -3.85 -7.72
N LYS A 86 7.81 -2.67 -8.30
CA LYS A 86 7.33 -2.51 -9.68
C LYS A 86 8.33 -3.00 -10.72
N LYS A 87 9.62 -2.71 -10.53
CA LYS A 87 10.68 -3.21 -11.41
C LYS A 87 10.78 -4.74 -11.37
N LEU A 88 10.76 -5.33 -10.18
CA LEU A 88 10.78 -6.79 -10.03
C LEU A 88 9.55 -7.45 -10.65
N ASP A 89 8.38 -6.82 -10.53
CA ASP A 89 7.15 -7.26 -11.19
C ASP A 89 7.29 -7.23 -12.72
N ALA A 90 7.78 -6.12 -13.29
CA ALA A 90 8.02 -5.98 -14.72
C ALA A 90 9.05 -7.00 -15.25
N GLU A 91 10.02 -7.40 -14.42
CA GLU A 91 10.99 -8.46 -14.72
C GLU A 91 10.44 -9.88 -14.52
N GLY A 92 9.18 -10.04 -14.08
CA GLY A 92 8.56 -11.34 -13.81
C GLY A 92 9.10 -12.05 -12.56
N LYS A 93 9.84 -11.35 -11.71
CA LYS A 93 10.50 -11.92 -10.52
C LYS A 93 9.53 -12.01 -9.36
N LYS A 94 9.39 -13.20 -8.78
CA LYS A 94 8.54 -13.44 -7.60
C LYS A 94 8.98 -12.66 -6.34
N THR A 95 10.24 -12.22 -6.29
CA THR A 95 10.75 -11.34 -5.22
C THR A 95 10.08 -9.96 -5.20
N CYS A 96 9.24 -9.62 -6.17
CA CYS A 96 8.37 -8.45 -6.11
C CYS A 96 7.43 -8.47 -4.89
N ALA A 97 7.05 -9.65 -4.39
CA ALA A 97 6.15 -9.78 -3.25
C ALA A 97 6.83 -9.34 -1.95
N GLU A 98 8.10 -9.69 -1.77
CA GLU A 98 8.92 -9.26 -0.63
C GLU A 98 9.12 -7.75 -0.65
N ALA A 99 9.52 -7.19 -1.80
CA ALA A 99 9.66 -5.74 -1.96
C ALA A 99 8.33 -4.99 -1.73
N LEU A 100 7.18 -5.59 -2.08
CA LEU A 100 5.87 -5.02 -1.80
C LEU A 100 5.53 -5.08 -0.30
N THR A 101 5.92 -6.15 0.39
CA THR A 101 5.80 -6.26 1.86
C THR A 101 6.63 -5.17 2.53
N ASP A 102 7.86 -4.94 2.09
CA ASP A 102 8.72 -3.85 2.60
C ASP A 102 8.06 -2.48 2.41
N ALA A 103 7.48 -2.22 1.22
CA ALA A 103 6.76 -0.98 0.95
C ALA A 103 5.55 -0.80 1.89
N ARG A 104 4.83 -1.89 2.18
CA ARG A 104 3.68 -1.88 3.11
C ARG A 104 4.13 -1.58 4.53
N LEU A 105 5.21 -2.20 5.00
CA LEU A 105 5.77 -1.95 6.32
C LEU A 105 6.20 -0.49 6.48
N ILE A 106 6.71 0.15 5.43
CA ILE A 106 7.09 1.57 5.51
C ILE A 106 5.85 2.48 5.62
N TYR A 107 4.76 2.15 4.92
CA TYR A 107 3.60 3.03 4.77
C TYR A 107 2.53 2.87 5.86
N PHE A 108 2.29 1.64 6.33
CA PHE A 108 1.21 1.30 7.28
C PHE A 108 1.75 0.76 8.61
N GLN A 109 2.95 1.19 9.00
CA GLN A 109 3.57 0.79 10.26
C GLN A 109 2.79 1.29 11.48
#